data_AF-A0A2H1HNW9-F1
#
_entry.id   AF-A0A2H1HNW9-F1
#
_cell.length_a   1.000
_cell.length_b   1.000
_cell.length_c   1.000
_cell.angle_alpha   90.00
_cell.angle_beta   90.00
_cell.angle_gamma   90.00
#
_symmetry.space_group_name_H-M   'P 1'
#
loop_
_entity.id
_entity.type
_entity.pdbx_description
1 polymer ?
#
loop_
_entity_poly.entity_id
_entity_poly.type
_entity_poly.pdbx_seq_one_letter_code
_entity_poly.pdbx_strand_id
1 'polypeptide(L)'
;MIAAALLVACALGGVFLLTRAPQVRRLARLAAAGTLTRAVTLTGAAATARLDSGTARSIRSSGRVPAGTSAVDDLAFDLDLVAVCLQAGLPVDRALDHAVRASGDRSGLAHIARSTRLGLAGDTGGERTELSAVIAVIRFSSRTGVALAPLLQAHADELRRSEHRRRQIAAARLGVMLVMPLGVCVLPAFVLLGVVPVLLTLLGDLAPALTGQ
;
A
#
# COMPACT_ATOMS: atom_id res chain seq x y z
N MET A 1 -31.64 -33.52 -30.04
CA MET A 1 -31.78 -33.57 -28.57
C MET A 1 -30.48 -33.27 -27.82
N ILE A 2 -29.33 -33.84 -28.22
CA ILE A 2 -28.01 -33.60 -27.58
C ILE A 2 -27.58 -32.12 -27.63
N ALA A 3 -27.78 -31.43 -28.76
CA ALA A 3 -27.47 -30.00 -28.89
C ALA A 3 -28.30 -29.11 -27.95
N ALA A 4 -29.58 -29.45 -27.71
CA ALA A 4 -30.43 -28.72 -26.78
C ALA A 4 -30.05 -28.99 -25.32
N ALA A 5 -29.63 -30.22 -24.98
CA ALA A 5 -29.14 -30.57 -23.65
C ALA A 5 -27.80 -29.87 -23.32
N LEU A 6 -26.90 -29.73 -24.30
CA LEU A 6 -25.65 -28.98 -24.17
C LEU A 6 -25.88 -27.47 -23.99
N LEU A 7 -26.85 -26.89 -24.70
CA LEU A 7 -27.26 -25.49 -24.55
C LEU A 7 -27.82 -25.20 -23.14
N VAL A 8 -28.67 -26.10 -22.63
CA VAL A 8 -29.28 -25.98 -21.29
C VAL A 8 -28.26 -26.19 -20.17
N ALA A 9 -27.34 -27.15 -20.30
CA ALA A 9 -26.25 -27.35 -19.34
C ALA A 9 -25.27 -26.16 -19.33
N CYS A 10 -25.02 -25.54 -20.49
CA CYS A 10 -24.18 -24.34 -20.62
C CYS A 10 -24.85 -23.11 -19.99
N ALA A 11 -26.16 -22.92 -20.21
CA ALA A 11 -26.94 -21.86 -19.59
C ALA A 11 -27.01 -22.02 -18.05
N LEU A 12 -27.24 -23.24 -17.56
CA LEU A 12 -27.24 -23.54 -16.13
C LEU A 12 -25.85 -23.38 -15.51
N GLY A 13 -24.78 -23.77 -16.21
CA GLY A 13 -23.39 -23.58 -15.76
C GLY A 13 -22.99 -22.10 -15.66
N GLY A 14 -23.38 -21.28 -16.65
CA GLY A 14 -23.17 -19.83 -16.63
C GLY A 14 -23.93 -19.13 -15.50
N VAL A 15 -25.20 -19.49 -15.31
CA VAL A 15 -26.05 -18.94 -14.23
C VAL A 15 -25.60 -19.42 -12.85
N PHE A 16 -25.11 -20.66 -12.72
CA PHE A 16 -24.58 -21.22 -11.47
C PHE A 16 -23.22 -20.61 -11.09
N LEU A 17 -22.35 -20.31 -12.06
CA LEU A 17 -21.10 -19.59 -11.80
C LEU A 17 -21.33 -18.13 -11.41
N LEU A 18 -22.31 -17.45 -12.05
CA LEU A 18 -22.69 -16.08 -11.66
C LEU A 18 -23.29 -16.02 -10.25
N THR A 19 -24.07 -17.03 -9.85
CA THR A 19 -24.68 -17.09 -8.51
C THR A 19 -23.71 -17.53 -7.42
N ARG A 20 -22.65 -18.28 -7.75
CA ARG A 20 -21.54 -18.66 -6.84
C ARG A 20 -20.38 -17.67 -6.78
N ALA A 21 -20.56 -16.43 -7.26
CA ALA A 21 -19.57 -15.36 -7.11
C ALA A 21 -19.85 -14.42 -5.90
N PRO A 22 -19.88 -14.89 -4.63
CA PRO A 22 -19.99 -13.98 -3.48
C PRO A 22 -18.67 -13.24 -3.18
N GLN A 23 -17.56 -13.56 -3.86
CA GLN A 23 -16.27 -12.90 -3.62
C GLN A 23 -16.19 -11.47 -4.19
N VAL A 24 -16.90 -11.17 -5.29
CA VAL A 24 -16.88 -9.83 -5.90
C VAL A 24 -17.69 -8.81 -5.08
N ARG A 25 -18.77 -9.26 -4.40
CA ARG A 25 -19.57 -8.42 -3.49
C ARG A 25 -18.84 -8.05 -2.20
N ARG A 26 -17.86 -8.84 -1.74
CA ARG A 26 -17.03 -8.49 -0.56
C ARG A 26 -15.97 -7.42 -0.88
N LEU A 27 -15.42 -7.40 -2.10
CA LEU A 27 -14.51 -6.34 -2.54
C LEU A 27 -15.25 -5.02 -2.86
N ALA A 28 -16.46 -5.10 -3.43
CA ALA A 28 -17.31 -3.92 -3.63
C ALA A 28 -17.76 -3.26 -2.31
N ARG A 29 -17.98 -4.05 -1.24
CA ARG A 29 -18.31 -3.51 0.10
C ARG A 29 -17.12 -2.88 0.82
N LEU A 30 -15.89 -3.23 0.48
CA LEU A 30 -14.70 -2.56 1.02
C LEU A 30 -14.37 -1.26 0.24
N ALA A 31 -14.71 -1.19 -1.05
CA ALA A 31 -14.58 0.04 -1.84
C ALA A 31 -15.64 1.11 -1.46
N ALA A 32 -16.84 0.70 -1.04
CA ALA A 32 -17.89 1.61 -0.59
C ALA A 32 -17.73 2.12 0.85
N ALA A 33 -16.79 1.57 1.64
CA ALA A 33 -16.52 2.02 3.00
C ALA A 33 -15.51 3.19 3.09
N GLY A 34 -14.86 3.57 1.97
CA GLY A 34 -13.83 4.62 1.94
C GLY A 34 -14.30 6.02 1.53
N THR A 35 -15.56 6.20 1.14
CA THR A 35 -16.05 7.45 0.51
C THR A 35 -16.86 8.37 1.42
N LEU A 36 -17.05 8.05 2.71
CA LEU A 36 -17.95 8.81 3.59
C LEU A 36 -17.28 9.74 4.62
N THR A 37 -15.96 9.95 4.60
CA THR A 37 -15.28 10.86 5.54
C THR A 37 -14.74 12.14 4.88
N ARG A 38 -15.52 12.72 3.95
CA ARG A 38 -15.11 13.94 3.22
C ARG A 38 -16.21 15.02 3.17
N ALA A 39 -16.88 15.23 4.29
CA ALA A 39 -17.70 16.43 4.50
C ALA A 39 -17.53 16.88 5.96
N VAL A 40 -17.42 18.21 6.16
CA VAL A 40 -17.16 18.91 7.44
C VAL A 40 -15.66 18.96 7.78
N THR A 41 -14.90 19.93 7.29
CA THR A 41 -14.83 21.28 7.88
C THR A 41 -14.29 22.30 6.86
N LEU A 42 -15.17 23.15 6.34
CA LEU A 42 -14.81 24.37 5.60
C LEU A 42 -15.66 25.51 6.15
N THR A 43 -15.30 26.00 7.34
CA THR A 43 -15.78 27.29 7.84
C THR A 43 -14.73 27.85 8.78
N GLY A 44 -14.08 28.95 8.37
CA GLY A 44 -13.18 29.70 9.26
C GLY A 44 -12.02 30.40 8.57
N ALA A 45 -12.30 31.18 7.53
CA ALA A 45 -11.38 32.22 7.08
C ALA A 45 -11.51 33.44 8.01
N ALA A 46 -10.43 33.84 8.69
CA ALA A 46 -10.15 35.24 9.01
C ALA A 46 -8.77 35.42 9.67
N ALA A 47 -8.15 36.54 9.27
CA ALA A 47 -7.24 37.39 10.05
C ALA A 47 -5.70 37.21 9.93
N THR A 48 -5.19 37.96 8.95
CA THR A 48 -4.12 38.98 9.06
C THR A 48 -2.67 38.58 9.41
N ALA A 49 -1.85 38.69 8.36
CA ALA A 49 -0.61 39.49 8.26
C ALA A 49 0.42 39.48 9.41
N ARG A 50 1.65 39.08 9.06
CA ARG A 50 2.84 39.95 9.12
C ARG A 50 3.95 39.40 8.24
N LEU A 51 4.56 40.32 7.48
CA LEU A 51 5.77 40.12 6.68
C LEU A 51 6.97 39.96 7.61
N ASP A 52 7.84 38.98 7.34
CA ASP A 52 9.29 39.22 7.43
C ASP A 52 10.05 38.31 6.46
N SER A 53 11.25 38.76 6.16
CA SER A 53 12.07 38.64 4.98
C SER A 53 13.10 37.52 5.13
N GLY A 54 13.50 36.85 4.05
CA GLY A 54 14.74 36.09 4.05
C GLY A 54 14.77 34.84 3.19
N THR A 55 15.15 35.02 1.92
CA THR A 55 15.94 34.09 1.08
C THR A 55 16.20 32.66 1.61
N ALA A 56 15.59 31.65 0.98
CA ALA A 56 16.25 30.40 0.61
C ALA A 56 15.39 29.51 -0.29
N ARG A 57 15.81 29.44 -1.56
CA ARG A 57 15.77 28.25 -2.43
C ARG A 57 14.43 27.55 -2.61
N SER A 58 13.71 27.98 -3.64
CA SER A 58 12.75 27.15 -4.38
C SER A 58 13.48 25.91 -4.93
N ILE A 59 13.49 24.84 -4.14
CA ILE A 59 13.67 23.50 -4.67
C ILE A 59 12.38 23.22 -5.43
N ARG A 60 12.48 23.26 -6.76
CA ARG A 60 11.45 22.80 -7.68
C ARG A 60 10.89 21.49 -7.16
N SER A 61 9.66 21.54 -6.68
CA SER A 61 8.85 20.38 -6.37
C SER A 61 8.62 19.62 -7.67
N SER A 62 9.50 18.65 -7.94
CA SER A 62 9.27 17.65 -8.97
C SER A 62 7.90 17.03 -8.72
N GLY A 63 7.02 17.14 -9.72
CA GLY A 63 5.59 16.87 -9.61
C GLY A 63 5.32 15.53 -8.93
N ARG A 64 4.70 15.59 -7.75
CA ARG A 64 4.30 14.40 -7.00
C ARG A 64 2.82 14.19 -7.24
N VAL A 65 2.47 13.09 -7.90
CA VAL A 65 1.12 12.51 -7.84
C VAL A 65 0.83 12.26 -6.35
N PRO A 66 -0.22 12.86 -5.76
CA PRO A 66 -0.55 12.66 -4.36
C PRO A 66 -1.21 11.29 -4.19
N ALA A 67 -0.42 10.23 -4.30
CA ALA A 67 -0.74 8.97 -3.62
C ALA A 67 -0.44 9.22 -2.15
N GLY A 68 -1.46 9.19 -1.29
CA GLY A 68 -1.37 9.59 0.12
C GLY A 68 -0.09 9.09 0.77
N THR A 69 0.79 10.01 1.17
CA THR A 69 2.04 9.69 1.87
C THR A 69 1.68 8.88 3.10
N SER A 70 2.24 7.68 3.24
CA SER A 70 2.01 6.90 4.45
C SER A 70 2.78 7.55 5.58
N ALA A 71 2.25 7.46 6.80
CA ALA A 71 2.93 8.03 7.97
C ALA A 71 4.32 7.39 8.24
N VAL A 72 4.60 6.24 7.61
CA VAL A 72 5.91 5.58 7.60
C VAL A 72 6.89 6.30 6.67
N ASP A 73 6.44 6.73 5.48
CA ASP A 73 7.25 7.53 4.55
C ASP A 73 7.61 8.89 5.16
N ASP A 74 6.67 9.52 5.88
CA ASP A 74 6.92 10.77 6.61
C ASP A 74 7.98 10.58 7.71
N LEU A 75 7.91 9.49 8.48
CA LEU A 75 8.92 9.16 9.49
C LEU A 75 10.30 8.91 8.86
N ALA A 76 10.36 8.15 7.76
CA ALA A 76 11.61 7.89 7.06
C ALA A 76 12.24 9.17 6.48
N PHE A 77 11.45 10.15 6.11
CA PHE A 77 11.94 11.47 5.70
C PHE A 77 12.50 12.27 6.88
N ASP A 78 11.80 12.27 8.02
CA ASP A 78 12.22 12.96 9.23
C ASP A 78 13.55 12.39 9.78
N LEU A 79 13.72 11.07 9.75
CA LEU A 79 14.96 10.41 10.19
C LEU A 79 16.16 10.73 9.30
N ASP A 80 15.97 10.85 7.98
CA ASP A 80 17.02 11.30 7.07
C ASP A 80 17.47 12.73 7.39
N LEU A 81 16.51 13.60 7.71
CA LEU A 81 16.81 14.98 8.07
C LEU A 81 17.61 15.05 9.39
N VAL A 82 17.24 14.24 10.38
CA VAL A 82 18.02 14.07 11.62
C VAL A 82 19.42 13.58 11.31
N ALA A 83 19.57 12.56 10.46
CA ALA A 83 20.88 12.04 10.08
C ALA A 83 21.76 13.09 9.39
N VAL A 84 21.20 13.90 8.49
CA VAL A 84 21.91 15.02 7.84
C VAL A 84 22.34 16.07 8.88
N CYS A 85 21.49 16.41 9.84
CA CYS A 85 21.86 17.32 10.93
C CYS A 85 22.99 16.75 11.81
N LEU A 86 22.96 15.45 12.11
CA LEU A 86 24.01 14.77 12.87
C LEU A 86 25.34 14.75 12.11
N GLN A 87 25.30 14.50 10.79
CA GLN A 87 26.49 14.56 9.93
C GLN A 87 27.07 15.99 9.82
N ALA A 88 26.21 17.00 9.91
CA ALA A 88 26.63 18.40 10.03
C ALA A 88 27.21 18.76 11.43
N GLY A 89 27.25 17.80 12.35
CA GLY A 89 27.83 17.97 13.69
C GLY A 89 26.87 18.50 14.75
N LEU A 90 25.55 18.55 14.48
CA LEU A 90 24.59 18.93 15.51
C LEU A 90 24.46 17.82 16.57
N PRO A 91 24.27 18.16 17.85
CA PRO A 91 23.94 17.18 18.88
C PRO A 91 22.52 16.61 18.65
N VAL A 92 22.28 15.39 19.14
CA VAL A 92 21.04 14.61 18.92
C VAL A 92 19.77 15.40 19.24
N ASP A 93 19.72 16.08 20.39
CA ASP A 93 18.54 16.86 20.78
C ASP A 93 18.23 18.01 19.80
N ARG A 94 19.28 18.70 19.32
CA ARG A 94 19.13 19.81 18.37
C ARG A 94 18.79 19.30 16.98
N ALA A 95 19.36 18.18 16.56
CA ALA A 95 19.05 17.55 15.28
C ALA A 95 17.57 17.14 15.21
N LEU A 96 17.05 16.52 16.28
CA LEU A 96 15.63 16.16 16.41
C LEU A 96 14.72 17.40 16.37
N ASP A 97 15.03 18.43 17.16
CA ASP A 97 14.25 19.69 17.17
C ASP A 97 14.25 20.39 15.80
N HIS A 98 15.39 20.40 15.10
CA HIS A 98 15.48 20.98 13.75
C HIS A 98 14.66 20.19 12.73
N ALA A 99 14.71 18.85 12.79
CA ALA A 99 13.94 18.02 11.87
C ALA A 99 12.43 18.19 12.08
N VAL A 100 11.98 18.22 13.34
CA VAL A 100 10.56 18.46 13.70
C VAL A 100 10.07 19.81 13.18
N ARG A 101 10.86 20.87 13.36
CA ARG A 101 10.50 22.22 12.89
C ARG A 101 10.42 22.31 11.37
N ALA A 102 11.31 21.62 10.66
CA ALA A 102 11.34 21.64 9.21
C ALA A 102 10.20 20.81 8.56
N SER A 103 9.83 19.69 9.18
CA SER A 103 8.79 18.78 8.66
C SER A 103 7.37 19.10 9.14
N GLY A 104 7.24 19.71 10.31
CA GLY A 104 5.96 20.04 10.95
C GLY A 104 5.35 18.87 11.73
N ASP A 105 6.17 17.99 12.30
CA ASP A 105 5.76 16.86 13.16
C ASP A 105 4.76 15.86 12.55
N ARG A 106 4.86 15.60 11.24
CA ARG A 106 3.95 14.69 10.52
C ARG A 106 4.05 13.25 11.01
N SER A 107 5.24 12.83 11.40
CA SER A 107 5.53 11.47 11.84
C SER A 107 5.33 11.23 13.34
N GLY A 108 5.18 12.29 14.15
CA GLY A 108 5.21 12.22 15.61
C GLY A 108 6.62 12.27 16.21
N LEU A 109 7.65 12.63 15.41
CA LEU A 109 9.05 12.75 15.86
C LEU A 109 9.21 13.73 17.03
N ALA A 110 8.32 14.72 17.21
CA ALA A 110 8.37 15.65 18.34
C ALA A 110 8.26 14.94 19.68
N HIS A 111 7.56 13.81 19.74
CA HIS A 111 7.49 13.02 20.97
C HIS A 111 8.88 12.44 21.32
N ILE A 112 9.60 11.91 20.32
CA ILE A 112 10.97 11.38 20.50
C ILE A 112 11.94 12.50 20.87
N ALA A 113 11.82 13.67 20.23
CA ALA A 113 12.63 14.85 20.58
C ALA A 113 12.45 15.25 22.05
N ARG A 114 11.20 15.31 22.52
CA ARG A 114 10.87 15.63 23.91
C ARG A 114 11.37 14.56 24.89
N SER A 115 11.16 13.27 24.59
CA SER A 115 11.58 12.18 25.49
C SER A 115 13.10 12.09 25.59
N THR A 116 13.82 12.29 24.49
CA THR A 116 15.30 12.31 24.47
C THR A 116 15.84 13.47 25.31
N ARG A 117 15.27 14.68 25.15
CA ARG A 117 15.66 15.87 25.92
C ARG A 117 15.46 15.72 27.43
N LEU A 118 14.45 14.94 27.83
CA LEU A 118 14.18 14.64 29.24
C LEU A 118 15.05 13.49 29.79
N GLY A 119 15.88 12.87 28.96
CA GLY A 119 16.61 11.64 29.32
C GLY A 119 15.68 10.42 29.50
N LEU A 120 14.41 10.55 29.13
CA LEU A 120 13.34 9.56 29.28
C LEU A 120 13.12 8.82 27.97
N ALA A 121 14.18 8.41 27.27
CA ALA A 121 14.09 7.60 26.06
C ALA A 121 13.44 6.20 26.29
N GLY A 122 12.71 5.99 27.37
CA GLY A 122 12.25 4.71 27.86
C GLY A 122 10.87 4.27 27.40
N ASP A 123 9.92 5.18 27.18
CA ASP A 123 8.52 4.77 27.07
C ASP A 123 7.67 5.71 26.20
N THR A 124 7.54 5.36 24.93
CA THR A 124 6.38 5.80 24.13
C THR A 124 5.25 4.85 24.47
N GLY A 125 4.26 5.30 25.25
CA GLY A 125 3.13 4.49 25.71
C GLY A 125 2.28 3.87 24.59
N GLY A 126 2.80 2.85 23.91
CA GLY A 126 2.12 1.98 22.96
C GLY A 126 1.67 2.59 21.62
N GLU A 127 1.76 3.91 21.40
CA GLU A 127 1.03 4.54 20.30
C GLU A 127 1.51 4.15 18.88
N ARG A 128 2.81 3.88 18.65
CA ARG A 128 3.36 3.45 17.34
C ARG A 128 4.61 2.58 17.45
N THR A 129 4.58 1.38 16.85
CA THR A 129 5.71 0.44 16.78
C THR A 129 6.95 1.02 16.08
N GLU A 130 6.77 1.86 15.06
CA GLU A 130 7.91 2.46 14.36
C GLU A 130 8.64 3.51 15.21
N LEU A 131 7.92 4.29 16.02
CA LEU A 131 8.53 5.27 16.94
C LEU A 131 9.30 4.58 18.06
N SER A 132 8.77 3.46 18.58
CA SER A 132 9.46 2.69 19.62
C SER A 132 10.73 2.04 19.09
N ALA A 133 10.75 1.60 17.83
CA ALA A 133 11.96 1.11 17.17
C ALA A 133 13.04 2.20 17.05
N VAL A 134 12.68 3.42 16.65
CA VAL A 134 13.60 4.57 16.59
C VAL A 134 14.21 4.87 17.96
N ILE A 135 13.38 4.88 19.01
CA ILE A 135 13.85 5.11 20.38
C ILE A 135 14.82 4.01 20.83
N ALA A 136 14.55 2.75 20.48
CA ALA A 136 15.46 1.65 20.77
C ALA A 136 16.82 1.84 20.07
N VAL A 137 16.83 2.31 18.82
CA VAL A 137 18.06 2.63 18.07
C VAL A 137 18.83 3.78 18.73
N ILE A 138 18.15 4.85 19.14
CA ILE A 138 18.78 5.98 19.84
C ILE A 138 19.40 5.49 21.16
N ARG A 139 18.67 4.73 21.97
CA ARG A 139 19.20 4.15 23.21
C ARG A 139 20.37 3.22 22.99
N PHE A 140 20.29 2.40 21.95
CA PHE A 140 21.37 1.48 21.59
C PHE A 140 22.64 2.25 21.26
N SER A 141 22.54 3.27 20.41
CA SER A 141 23.66 4.16 20.08
C SER A 141 24.23 4.85 21.33
N SER A 142 23.37 5.41 22.20
CA SER A 142 23.82 6.06 23.44
C SER A 142 24.52 5.12 24.42
N ARG A 143 24.12 3.84 24.48
CA ARG A 143 24.75 2.84 25.37
C ARG A 143 26.02 2.23 24.80
N THR A 144 26.11 2.08 23.48
CA THR A 144 27.23 1.39 22.81
C THR A 144 28.27 2.35 22.25
N GLY A 145 27.96 3.65 22.17
CA GLY A 145 28.83 4.66 21.55
C GLY A 145 28.88 4.58 20.02
N VAL A 146 28.09 3.70 19.39
CA VAL A 146 28.01 3.60 17.92
C VAL A 146 27.39 4.87 17.36
N ALA A 147 27.93 5.37 16.24
CA ALA A 147 27.42 6.57 15.58
C ALA A 147 25.92 6.44 15.23
N LEU A 148 25.12 7.40 15.68
CA LEU A 148 23.66 7.38 15.51
C LEU A 148 23.22 7.63 14.06
N ALA A 149 23.90 8.53 13.34
CA ALA A 149 23.54 8.91 11.98
C ALA A 149 23.40 7.73 11.00
N PRO A 150 24.40 6.82 10.85
CA PRO A 150 24.27 5.68 9.95
C PRO A 150 23.18 4.69 10.37
N LEU A 151 22.93 4.55 11.69
CA LEU A 151 21.85 3.68 12.18
C LEU A 151 20.47 4.24 11.80
N LEU A 152 20.27 5.55 11.94
CA LEU A 152 19.02 6.20 11.55
C LEU A 152 18.80 6.16 10.03
N GLN A 153 19.86 6.34 9.21
CA GLN A 153 19.77 6.18 7.76
C GLN A 153 19.40 4.76 7.36
N ALA A 154 20.06 3.76 7.95
CA ALA A 154 19.73 2.35 7.69
C ALA A 154 18.28 2.02 8.07
N HIS A 155 17.77 2.61 9.16
CA HIS A 155 16.38 2.46 9.57
C HIS A 155 15.41 3.16 8.62
N ALA A 156 15.72 4.39 8.19
CA ALA A 156 14.94 5.12 7.19
C ALA A 156 14.84 4.36 5.86
N ASP A 157 15.95 3.74 5.41
CA ASP A 157 15.97 2.91 4.22
C ASP A 157 15.10 1.65 4.38
N GLU A 158 15.13 1.00 5.54
CA GLU A 158 14.29 -0.16 5.80
C GLU A 158 12.80 0.21 5.78
N LEU A 159 12.41 1.35 6.36
CA LEU A 159 11.04 1.86 6.30
C LEU A 159 10.60 2.05 4.84
N ARG A 160 11.42 2.69 4.00
CA ARG A 160 11.14 2.87 2.57
C ARG A 160 11.02 1.54 1.83
N ARG A 161 11.93 0.60 2.07
CA ARG A 161 11.89 -0.75 1.47
C ARG A 161 10.63 -1.51 1.88
N SER A 162 10.20 -1.37 3.13
CA SER A 162 8.97 -1.99 3.63
C SER A 162 7.74 -1.46 2.90
N GLU A 163 7.66 -0.16 2.65
CA GLU A 163 6.54 0.48 1.94
C GLU A 163 6.54 0.13 0.44
N HIS A 164 7.72 0.08 -0.19
CA HIS A 164 7.83 -0.39 -1.56
C HIS A 164 7.37 -1.85 -1.70
N ARG A 165 7.73 -2.74 -0.77
CA ARG A 165 7.22 -4.11 -0.72
C ARG A 165 5.71 -4.17 -0.57
N ARG A 166 5.11 -3.35 0.31
CA ARG A 166 3.65 -3.27 0.47
C ARG A 166 2.94 -2.89 -0.83
N ARG A 167 3.46 -1.88 -1.54
CA ARG A 167 2.93 -1.43 -2.84
C ARG A 167 3.10 -2.50 -3.93
N GLN A 168 4.24 -3.18 -3.97
CA GLN A 168 4.49 -4.28 -4.91
C GLN A 168 3.55 -5.46 -4.66
N ILE A 169 3.31 -5.84 -3.40
CA ILE A 169 2.36 -6.91 -3.05
C ILE A 169 0.94 -6.51 -3.47
N ALA A 170 0.54 -5.26 -3.26
CA ALA A 170 -0.75 -4.76 -3.71
C ALA A 170 -0.89 -4.83 -5.25
N ALA A 171 0.15 -4.44 -5.99
CA ALA A 171 0.19 -4.52 -7.44
C ALA A 171 0.17 -5.98 -7.95
N ALA A 172 0.94 -6.88 -7.32
CA ALA A 172 0.98 -8.29 -7.67
C ALA A 172 -0.39 -8.97 -7.47
N ARG A 173 -1.14 -8.57 -6.44
CA ARG A 173 -2.52 -9.05 -6.23
C ARG A 173 -3.46 -8.64 -7.36
N LEU A 174 -3.28 -7.48 -7.98
CA LEU A 174 -4.09 -7.06 -9.14
C LEU A 174 -3.85 -7.97 -10.34
N GLY A 175 -2.59 -8.39 -10.59
CA GLY A 175 -2.27 -9.35 -11.65
C GLY A 175 -3.01 -10.67 -11.48
N VAL A 176 -2.97 -11.25 -10.27
CA VAL A 176 -3.69 -12.50 -9.97
C VAL A 176 -5.21 -12.30 -10.07
N MET A 177 -5.72 -11.15 -9.59
CA MET A 177 -7.15 -10.82 -9.64
C MET A 177 -7.66 -10.56 -11.06
N LEU A 178 -6.79 -10.27 -12.03
CA LEU A 178 -7.13 -10.12 -13.45
C LEU A 178 -7.04 -11.44 -14.22
N VAL A 179 -6.08 -12.30 -13.89
CA VAL A 179 -5.95 -13.63 -14.54
C VAL A 179 -7.08 -14.57 -14.14
N MET A 180 -7.56 -14.49 -12.89
CA MET A 180 -8.65 -15.32 -12.39
C MET A 180 -9.98 -15.13 -13.18
N PRO A 181 -10.49 -13.91 -13.42
CA PRO A 181 -11.69 -13.71 -14.24
C PRO A 181 -11.46 -14.04 -15.72
N LEU A 182 -10.26 -13.79 -16.27
CA LEU A 182 -9.96 -14.17 -17.65
C LEU A 182 -9.95 -15.69 -17.84
N GLY A 183 -9.36 -16.45 -16.92
CA GLY A 183 -9.40 -17.92 -16.96
C GLY A 183 -10.82 -18.48 -16.93
N VAL A 184 -11.68 -17.90 -16.08
CA VAL A 184 -13.10 -18.30 -15.97
C VAL A 184 -13.91 -17.90 -17.21
N CYS A 185 -13.58 -16.79 -17.88
CA CYS A 185 -14.25 -16.39 -19.12
C CYS A 185 -13.75 -17.16 -20.36
N VAL A 186 -12.47 -17.56 -20.40
CA VAL A 186 -11.88 -18.25 -21.55
C VAL A 186 -12.29 -19.72 -21.60
N LEU A 187 -12.43 -20.40 -20.45
CA LEU A 187 -12.82 -21.81 -20.38
C LEU A 187 -14.14 -22.12 -21.11
N PRO A 188 -15.27 -21.43 -20.86
CA PRO A 188 -16.51 -21.70 -21.57
C PRO A 188 -16.41 -21.41 -23.08
N ALA A 189 -15.68 -20.35 -23.47
CA ALA A 189 -15.43 -20.06 -24.87
C ALA A 189 -14.62 -21.18 -25.54
N PHE A 190 -13.56 -21.69 -24.89
CA PHE A 190 -12.76 -22.79 -25.42
C PHE A 190 -13.57 -24.09 -25.59
N VAL A 191 -14.49 -24.39 -24.67
CA VAL A 191 -15.37 -25.55 -24.80
C VAL A 191 -16.31 -25.39 -26.00
N LEU A 192 -16.93 -24.22 -26.17
CA LEU A 192 -17.84 -23.93 -27.28
C LEU A 192 -17.13 -23.92 -28.65
N LEU A 193 -15.93 -23.34 -28.73
CA LEU A 193 -15.19 -23.18 -29.98
C LEU A 193 -14.32 -24.40 -30.34
N GLY A 194 -13.77 -25.12 -29.36
CA GLY A 194 -12.81 -26.20 -29.59
C GLY A 194 -13.38 -27.60 -29.35
N VAL A 195 -14.01 -27.83 -28.20
CA VAL A 195 -14.40 -29.17 -27.75
C VAL A 195 -15.69 -29.64 -28.41
N VAL A 196 -16.71 -28.79 -28.46
CA VAL A 196 -18.02 -29.13 -29.03
C VAL A 196 -17.93 -29.58 -30.50
N PRO A 197 -17.21 -28.86 -31.40
CA PRO A 197 -17.10 -29.28 -32.80
C PRO A 197 -16.40 -30.64 -32.95
N VAL A 198 -15.32 -30.87 -32.20
CA VAL A 198 -14.56 -32.13 -32.26
C VAL A 198 -15.41 -33.30 -31.77
N LEU A 199 -16.17 -33.15 -30.69
CA LEU A 199 -17.10 -34.18 -30.23
C LEU A 199 -18.18 -34.47 -31.27
N LEU A 200 -18.72 -33.45 -31.96
CA LEU A 200 -19.72 -33.66 -33.00
C LEU A 200 -19.16 -34.47 -34.17
N THR A 201 -17.93 -34.21 -34.61
CA THR A 201 -17.28 -34.98 -35.66
C THR A 201 -17.06 -36.44 -35.22
N LEU A 202 -16.49 -36.66 -34.04
CA LEU A 202 -16.23 -38.02 -33.53
C LEU A 202 -17.51 -38.83 -33.30
N LEU A 203 -18.58 -38.21 -32.78
CA LEU A 203 -19.87 -38.87 -32.65
C LEU A 203 -20.50 -39.15 -34.02
N GLY A 204 -20.31 -38.26 -34.99
CA GLY A 204 -20.76 -38.45 -36.36
C GLY A 204 -20.08 -39.64 -37.04
N ASP A 205 -18.78 -39.82 -36.83
CA ASP A 205 -17.98 -40.89 -37.42
C ASP A 205 -18.23 -42.25 -36.74
N LEU A 206 -18.48 -42.27 -35.43
CA LEU A 206 -18.70 -43.51 -34.65
C LEU A 206 -20.17 -43.98 -34.64
N ALA A 207 -21.13 -43.09 -34.86
CA ALA A 207 -22.55 -43.45 -34.95
C ALA A 207 -22.86 -44.52 -36.02
N PRO A 208 -22.38 -44.44 -37.28
CA PRO A 208 -22.67 -45.46 -38.29
C PRO A 208 -22.01 -46.82 -38.00
N ALA A 209 -20.92 -46.86 -37.23
CA ALA A 209 -20.24 -48.10 -36.86
C ALA A 209 -20.98 -48.93 -35.78
N LEU A 210 -21.88 -48.30 -35.01
CA LEU A 210 -22.66 -48.96 -33.96
C LEU A 210 -24.08 -49.36 -34.39
N THR A 211 -24.65 -48.70 -35.40
CA THR A 211 -25.97 -49.05 -35.97
C THR A 211 -25.92 -50.08 -37.11
N GLY A 212 -24.72 -50.57 -37.46
CA GLY A 212 -24.49 -51.54 -38.54
C GLY A 212 -24.36 -53.00 -38.10
N GLN A 213 -24.85 -53.37 -36.90
CA GLN A 213 -24.89 -54.77 -36.43
C GLN A 213 -26.32 -55.28 -36.34
#